data_AF-A0A2C9KI31-F1
#
_entry.id   AF-A0A2C9KI31-F1
#
_cell.length_a   1.000
_cell.length_b   1.000
_cell.length_c   1.000
_cell.angle_alpha   90.00
_cell.angle_beta   90.00
_cell.angle_gamma   90.00
#
_symmetry.space_group_name_H-M   'P 1'
#
loop_
_entity.id
_entity.type
_entity.pdbx_description
1 polymer ?
#
loop_
_entity_poly.entity_id
_entity_poly.type
_entity_poly.pdbx_seq_one_letter_code
_entity_poly.pdbx_strand_id
1 'polypeptide(L)'
;MIISKDKMSSCLVALVITLLVSTATAAQYVAEGYFVADDETVQAYIRSIPGTATPAAKRTQALAELNKDIVYYLTEVNTIMSSLATYGINIEIRLKKLDILVRNLC
;
A
#
# COMPACT_ATOMS: atom_id res chain seq x y z
N MET A 1 -32.90 23.66 -39.90
CA MET A 1 -33.31 23.49 -38.49
C MET A 1 -32.43 24.40 -37.64
N ILE A 2 -32.88 25.62 -37.35
CA ILE A 2 -32.09 26.63 -36.64
C ILE A 2 -32.27 26.36 -35.15
N ILE A 3 -31.25 25.80 -34.51
CA ILE A 3 -31.23 25.64 -33.06
C ILE A 3 -31.14 27.05 -32.47
N SER A 4 -32.16 27.47 -31.72
CA SER A 4 -32.18 28.79 -31.06
C SER A 4 -30.95 28.95 -30.17
N LYS A 5 -30.32 30.14 -30.22
CA LYS A 5 -29.12 30.51 -29.47
C LYS A 5 -29.28 30.26 -27.96
N ASP A 6 -30.50 30.44 -27.44
CA ASP A 6 -30.87 30.20 -26.04
C ASP A 6 -30.79 28.71 -25.68
N LYS A 7 -31.23 27.83 -26.58
CA LYS A 7 -31.18 26.37 -26.37
C LYS A 7 -29.75 25.84 -26.39
N MET A 8 -28.89 26.44 -27.21
CA MET A 8 -27.48 26.06 -27.32
C MET A 8 -26.68 26.45 -26.06
N SER A 9 -27.01 27.60 -25.46
CA SER A 9 -26.43 28.07 -24.19
C SER A 9 -26.83 27.15 -23.02
N SER A 10 -28.11 26.76 -22.93
CA SER A 10 -28.59 25.84 -21.89
C SER A 10 -27.94 24.45 -21.99
N CYS A 11 -27.74 23.91 -23.20
CA CYS A 11 -27.04 22.63 -23.39
C CYS A 11 -25.57 22.71 -22.97
N LEU A 12 -24.87 23.81 -23.26
CA LEU A 12 -23.48 24.02 -22.86
C LEU A 12 -23.35 24.14 -21.34
N VAL A 13 -24.25 24.87 -20.69
CA VAL A 13 -24.31 25.00 -19.23
C VAL A 13 -24.60 23.64 -18.59
N ALA A 14 -25.55 22.87 -19.12
CA ALA A 14 -25.85 21.54 -18.63
C ALA A 14 -24.65 20.59 -18.76
N LEU A 15 -23.92 20.63 -19.88
CA LEU A 15 -22.71 19.82 -20.10
C LEU A 15 -21.61 20.17 -19.10
N VAL A 16 -21.36 21.47 -18.87
CA VAL A 16 -20.36 21.95 -17.90
C VAL A 16 -20.74 21.56 -16.47
N ILE A 17 -22.01 21.70 -16.08
CA ILE A 17 -22.50 21.24 -14.77
C ILE A 17 -22.33 19.72 -14.66
N THR A 18 -22.67 18.95 -15.69
CA THR A 18 -22.53 17.49 -15.67
C THR A 18 -21.07 17.07 -15.54
N LEU A 19 -20.15 17.76 -16.21
CA LEU A 19 -18.69 17.57 -16.09
C LEU A 19 -18.15 17.94 -14.70
N LEU A 20 -18.66 19.00 -14.09
CA LEU A 20 -18.27 19.43 -12.74
C LEU A 20 -18.84 18.53 -11.65
N VAL A 21 -20.03 17.95 -11.88
CA VAL A 21 -20.72 17.06 -10.92
C VAL A 21 -20.28 15.59 -11.11
N SER A 22 -19.80 15.20 -12.29
CA SER A 22 -19.18 13.90 -12.51
C SER A 22 -17.78 13.89 -11.89
N THR A 23 -17.71 13.77 -10.57
CA THR A 23 -16.50 13.30 -9.93
C THR A 23 -16.33 11.84 -10.35
N ALA A 24 -15.47 11.60 -11.34
CA ALA A 24 -14.95 10.27 -11.56
C ALA A 24 -14.27 9.87 -10.25
N THR A 25 -14.97 9.08 -9.43
CA THR A 25 -14.41 8.55 -8.20
C THR A 25 -13.25 7.67 -8.61
N ALA A 26 -12.02 8.18 -8.44
CA ALA A 26 -10.81 7.41 -8.66
C ALA A 26 -10.96 6.08 -7.92
N ALA A 27 -11.01 4.99 -8.68
CA ALA A 27 -11.20 3.66 -8.10
C ALA A 27 -10.05 3.41 -7.11
N GLN A 28 -10.41 3.06 -5.87
CA GLN A 28 -9.44 2.68 -4.85
C GLN A 28 -9.11 1.19 -5.02
N TYR A 29 -7.88 0.91 -5.42
CA TYR A 29 -7.34 -0.44 -5.55
C TYR A 29 -6.54 -0.77 -4.30
N VAL A 30 -6.84 -1.91 -3.67
CA VAL A 30 -6.08 -2.40 -2.51
C VAL A 30 -5.37 -3.69 -2.92
N ALA A 31 -4.04 -3.70 -2.83
CA ALA A 31 -3.22 -4.87 -3.04
C ALA A 31 -2.78 -5.43 -1.68
N GLU A 32 -3.12 -6.69 -1.40
CA GLU A 32 -2.72 -7.38 -0.17
C GLU A 32 -1.50 -8.28 -0.43
N GLY A 33 -0.39 -7.99 0.25
CA GLY A 33 0.87 -8.73 0.11
C GLY A 33 1.06 -9.78 1.21
N TYR A 34 1.49 -10.98 0.81
CA TYR A 34 1.99 -12.02 1.71
C TYR A 34 3.52 -12.01 1.64
N PHE A 35 4.16 -11.72 2.77
CA PHE A 35 5.62 -11.65 2.86
C PHE A 35 6.14 -12.96 3.45
N VAL A 36 7.20 -13.47 2.84
CA VAL A 36 7.85 -14.69 3.27
C VAL A 36 9.33 -14.35 3.47
N ALA A 37 9.84 -14.60 4.67
CA ALA A 37 11.24 -14.38 5.00
C ALA A 37 11.92 -15.70 5.35
N ASP A 38 13.16 -15.88 4.91
CA ASP A 38 13.97 -17.04 5.27
C ASP A 38 14.42 -16.95 6.73
N ASP A 39 14.64 -18.11 7.38
CA ASP A 39 15.17 -18.13 8.76
C ASP A 39 16.51 -17.38 8.85
N GLU A 40 17.35 -17.41 7.81
CA GLU A 40 18.61 -16.66 7.77
C GLU A 40 18.41 -15.14 7.89
N THR A 41 17.36 -14.60 7.26
CA THR A 41 16.97 -13.19 7.43
C THR A 41 16.65 -12.92 8.90
N VAL A 42 15.86 -13.78 9.55
CA VAL A 42 15.52 -13.63 10.97
C VAL A 42 16.77 -13.76 11.87
N GLN A 43 17.70 -14.65 11.54
CA GLN A 43 18.96 -14.80 12.28
C GLN A 43 19.80 -13.52 12.25
N ALA A 44 19.78 -12.76 11.15
CA ALA A 44 20.47 -11.47 11.08
C ALA A 44 19.95 -10.49 12.15
N TYR A 45 18.63 -10.38 12.31
CA TYR A 45 17.99 -9.57 13.35
C TYR A 45 18.24 -10.12 14.77
N ILE A 46 18.32 -11.44 14.95
CA ILE A 46 18.66 -12.03 16.25
C ILE A 46 20.08 -11.63 16.69
N ARG A 47 21.02 -11.59 15.76
CA ARG A 47 22.42 -11.22 16.03
C ARG A 47 22.59 -9.75 16.43
N SER A 48 21.68 -8.86 15.99
CA SER A 48 21.72 -7.44 16.38
C SER A 48 21.12 -7.18 17.76
N ILE A 49 20.49 -8.18 18.41
CA ILE A 49 19.88 -8.03 19.73
C ILE A 49 20.89 -8.34 20.85
N PRO A 50 21.07 -7.43 21.84
CA PRO A 50 22.02 -7.58 22.94
C PRO A 50 21.96 -8.93 23.67
N GLY A 51 23.12 -9.35 24.19
CA GLY A 51 23.39 -10.68 24.78
C GLY A 51 22.58 -11.08 26.01
N THR A 52 21.84 -10.18 26.63
CA THR A 52 21.21 -10.38 27.94
C THR A 52 19.80 -11.00 27.88
N ALA A 53 19.19 -11.09 26.70
CA ALA A 53 17.86 -11.67 26.51
C ALA A 53 17.89 -13.19 26.24
N THR A 54 16.84 -13.91 26.65
CA THR A 54 16.68 -15.35 26.36
C THR A 54 16.52 -15.59 24.86
N PRO A 55 16.86 -16.78 24.32
CA PRO A 55 16.73 -17.08 22.89
C PRO A 55 15.31 -16.84 22.34
N ALA A 56 14.28 -17.19 23.11
CA ALA A 56 12.89 -16.95 22.74
C ALA A 56 12.57 -15.45 22.67
N ALA A 57 13.02 -14.66 23.66
CA ALA A 57 12.81 -13.22 23.67
C ALA A 57 13.53 -12.55 22.48
N LYS A 58 14.75 -12.99 22.15
CA LYS A 58 15.48 -12.51 20.96
C LYS A 58 14.72 -12.80 19.67
N ARG A 59 14.19 -14.01 19.52
CA ARG A 59 13.40 -14.36 18.32
C ARG A 59 12.15 -13.49 18.20
N THR A 60 11.41 -13.29 19.28
CA THR A 60 10.21 -12.43 19.28
C THR A 60 10.55 -10.98 18.92
N GLN A 61 11.62 -10.43 19.51
CA GLN A 61 12.06 -9.07 19.19
C GLN A 61 12.56 -8.96 17.75
N ALA A 62 13.28 -9.95 17.24
CA ALA A 62 13.74 -9.98 15.85
C ALA A 62 12.56 -9.96 14.86
N LEU A 63 11.50 -10.72 15.13
CA LEU A 63 10.28 -10.70 14.31
C LEU A 63 9.56 -9.35 14.37
N ALA A 64 9.55 -8.70 15.53
CA ALA A 64 8.95 -7.38 15.69
C ALA A 64 9.71 -6.32 14.88
N GLU A 65 11.04 -6.31 14.93
CA GLU A 65 11.88 -5.40 14.13
C GLU A 65 11.76 -5.69 12.63
N LEU A 66 11.79 -6.97 12.21
CA LEU A 66 11.58 -7.33 10.80
C LEU A 66 10.20 -6.86 10.30
N ASN A 67 9.14 -7.05 11.09
CA ASN A 67 7.81 -6.57 10.73
C ASN A 67 7.75 -5.03 10.63
N LYS A 68 8.46 -4.33 11.51
CA LYS A 68 8.57 -2.87 11.47
C LYS A 68 9.26 -2.38 10.20
N ASP A 69 10.34 -3.04 9.77
CA ASP A 69 11.04 -2.70 8.54
C ASP A 69 10.17 -2.96 7.30
N ILE A 70 9.43 -4.07 7.27
CA ILE A 70 8.46 -4.36 6.20
C ILE A 70 7.39 -3.26 6.14
N VAL A 71 6.83 -2.85 7.27
CA VAL A 71 5.84 -1.76 7.33
C VAL A 71 6.44 -0.45 6.85
N TYR A 72 7.69 -0.15 7.21
CA TYR A 72 8.40 1.03 6.71
C TYR A 72 8.51 1.01 5.19
N TYR A 73 8.99 -0.08 4.59
CA TYR A 73 9.08 -0.20 3.14
C TYR A 73 7.71 -0.08 2.45
N LEU A 74 6.67 -0.69 3.00
CA LEU A 74 5.31 -0.54 2.47
C LEU A 74 4.80 0.89 2.54
N THR A 75 5.16 1.63 3.59
CA THR A 75 4.81 3.04 3.74
C THR A 75 5.49 3.89 2.66
N GLU A 76 6.77 3.65 2.39
CA GLU A 76 7.50 4.33 1.31
C GLU A 76 6.91 3.99 -0.07
N VAL A 77 6.60 2.72 -0.32
CA VAL A 77 5.96 2.31 -1.58
C VAL A 77 4.58 2.95 -1.74
N ASN A 78 3.76 2.98 -0.69
CA ASN A 78 2.46 3.66 -0.72
C ASN A 78 2.60 5.16 -0.94
N THR A 79 3.64 5.78 -0.40
CA THR A 79 3.95 7.20 -0.65
C THR A 79 4.26 7.42 -2.13
N ILE A 80 5.05 6.55 -2.75
CA ILE A 80 5.31 6.59 -4.20
C ILE A 80 4.02 6.37 -4.99
N MET A 81 3.20 5.37 -4.63
CA MET A 81 1.95 5.07 -5.32
C MET A 81 0.91 6.20 -5.19
N SER A 82 0.94 6.96 -4.09
CA SER A 82 0.06 8.11 -3.90
C SER A 82 0.27 9.22 -4.94
N SER A 83 1.45 9.29 -5.57
CA SER A 83 1.69 10.22 -6.68
C SER A 83 0.77 9.95 -7.89
N LEU A 84 0.32 8.71 -8.07
CA LEU A 84 -0.58 8.30 -9.15
C LEU A 84 -2.02 8.78 -8.93
N ALA A 85 -2.36 9.21 -7.71
CA ALA A 85 -3.68 9.75 -7.38
C ALA A 85 -4.03 10.99 -8.23
N THR A 86 -3.02 11.77 -8.63
CA THR A 86 -3.17 12.93 -9.53
C THR A 86 -3.70 12.54 -10.91
N TYR A 87 -3.50 11.30 -11.33
CA TYR A 87 -4.02 10.73 -12.58
C TYR A 87 -5.30 9.90 -12.35
N GLY A 88 -5.91 9.98 -11.17
CA GLY A 88 -7.14 9.24 -10.83
C GLY A 88 -6.91 7.77 -10.48
N ILE A 89 -5.67 7.37 -10.19
CA ILE A 89 -5.31 6.01 -9.79
C ILE A 89 -4.95 6.02 -8.30
N ASN A 90 -5.82 5.46 -7.44
CA ASN A 90 -5.54 5.31 -6.02
C ASN A 90 -5.20 3.85 -5.73
N ILE A 91 -3.93 3.56 -5.45
CA ILE A 91 -3.46 2.22 -5.08
C ILE A 91 -2.93 2.26 -3.64
N GLU A 92 -3.34 1.28 -2.85
CA GLU A 92 -2.85 1.06 -1.50
C GLU A 92 -2.35 -0.38 -1.35
N ILE A 93 -1.12 -0.55 -0.93
CA ILE A 93 -0.50 -1.86 -0.66
C ILE A 93 -0.52 -2.10 0.85
N ARG A 94 -1.08 -3.23 1.26
CA ARG A 94 -1.21 -3.63 2.67
C ARG A 94 -0.50 -4.95 2.93
N LEU A 95 0.11 -5.06 4.10
CA LEU A 95 0.61 -6.34 4.60
C LEU A 95 -0.57 -7.19 5.06
N LYS A 96 -0.72 -8.39 4.49
CA LYS A 96 -1.73 -9.36 4.95
C LYS A 96 -1.17 -10.32 5.99
N LYS A 97 0.02 -10.85 5.73
CA LYS A 97 0.72 -11.81 6.59
C LYS A 97 2.22 -11.76 6.34
N LEU A 98 2.99 -11.96 7.39
CA LEU A 98 4.40 -12.33 7.35
C LEU A 98 4.53 -13.79 7.79
N ASP A 99 5.20 -14.62 6.99
CA ASP A 99 5.55 -16.00 7.32
C ASP A 99 7.06 -16.21 7.29
N ILE A 100 7.55 -17.11 8.13
CA ILE A 100 8.98 -17.41 8.21
C ILE A 100 9.20 -18.83 7.72
N LEU A 101 10.00 -18.98 6.66
CA LEU A 101 10.39 -20.30 6.16
C LEU A 101 11.35 -20.93 7.16
N VAL A 102 10.82 -21.88 7.92
CA VAL A 102 11.62 -22.70 8.82
C VAL A 102 12.49 -23.61 7.96
N ARG A 103 13.80 -23.41 7.99
CA ARG A 103 14.73 -24.41 7.47
C ARG A 103 14.55 -25.67 8.31
N ASN A 104 14.08 -26.76 7.69
CA ASN A 104 14.25 -28.09 8.27
C ASN A 104 15.76 -28.34 8.33
N LEU A 105 16.36 -28.16 9.50
CA LEU A 105 17.67 -28.73 9.82
C LEU A 105 17.43 -30.23 10.01
N CYS A 106 17.53 -30.99 8.92
CA CYS A 106 17.75 -32.44 8.97
C CYS A 106 19.24 -32.72 9.14
#